data_AF-A0A642KL58-F1
#
_entry.id   AF-A0A642KL58-F1
#
_cell.length_a   1.000
_cell.length_b   1.000
_cell.length_c   1.000
_cell.angle_alpha   90.00
_cell.angle_beta   90.00
_cell.angle_gamma   90.00
#
_symmetry.space_group_name_H-M   'P 1'
#
loop_
_entity.id
_entity.type
_entity.pdbx_description
1 polymer ?
#
loop_
_entity_poly.entity_id
_entity_poly.type
_entity_poly.pdbx_seq_one_letter_code
_entity_poly.pdbx_strand_id
1 'polypeptide(L)' 'MTEKEKKERTVIHLYIKENDTHHYFGSIANVFEYFSPEELGITYGSLRNYGLSYKNPYQNSKCIIRKGILLSKSGNRGKK' A
#
# COMPACT_ATOMS: atom_id res chain seq x y z
N MET A 1 33.74 -4.13 -3.87
CA MET A 1 32.40 -4.64 -4.18
C MET A 1 31.41 -3.80 -3.38
N THR A 2 30.66 -2.92 -4.03
CA THR A 2 29.70 -2.04 -3.35
C THR A 2 28.47 -2.86 -2.97
N GLU A 3 28.24 -3.02 -1.67
CA GLU A 3 26.99 -3.58 -1.16
C GLU A 3 25.84 -2.71 -1.66
N LYS A 4 24.99 -3.28 -2.52
CA LYS A 4 23.78 -2.61 -2.99
C LYS A 4 22.85 -2.49 -1.77
N GLU A 5 22.71 -1.28 -1.24
CA GLU A 5 21.81 -1.01 -0.13
C GLU A 5 20.41 -1.58 -0.43
N LYS A 6 19.86 -2.28 0.56
CA LYS A 6 18.56 -2.92 0.42
C LYS A 6 17.49 -1.84 0.34
N LYS A 7 17.01 -1.58 -0.87
CA LYS A 7 15.90 -0.63 -1.10
C LYS A 7 14.67 -1.07 -0.28
N GLU A 8 14.23 -0.19 0.61
CA GLU A 8 12.98 -0.38 1.36
C GLU A 8 11.81 -0.52 0.39
N ARG A 9 10.98 -1.54 0.62
CA ARG A 9 9.79 -1.79 -0.19
C ARG A 9 8.56 -1.28 0.55
N THR A 10 7.80 -0.41 -0.08
CA THR A 10 6.52 0.05 0.47
C THR A 10 5.48 -1.06 0.36
N VAL A 11 4.55 -1.09 1.32
CA VAL A 11 3.29 -1.84 1.20
C VAL A 11 2.13 -0.89 1.49
N ILE A 12 1.09 -0.96 0.66
CA ILE A 12 -0.20 -0.31 0.89
C ILE A 12 -1.18 -1.40 1.30
N HIS A 13 -1.69 -1.30 2.52
CA HIS A 13 -2.74 -2.18 3.03
C HIS A 13 -4.09 -1.52 2.79
N LEU A 14 -4.98 -2.22 2.10
CA LEU A 14 -6.37 -1.85 1.89
C LEU A 14 -7.25 -2.83 2.66
N TYR A 15 -8.13 -2.31 3.49
CA TYR A 15 -9.18 -3.05 4.16
C TYR A 15 -10.55 -2.57 3.64
N ILE A 16 -11.31 -3.45 3.01
CA ILE A 16 -12.68 -3.20 2.55
C ILE A 16 -13.65 -3.67 3.64
N LYS A 17 -14.45 -2.74 4.16
CA LYS A 17 -15.31 -2.99 5.33
C LYS A 17 -16.56 -3.78 4.97
N GLU A 18 -17.08 -3.63 3.76
CA GLU A 18 -18.34 -4.25 3.32
C GLU A 18 -18.29 -5.79 3.35
N ASN A 19 -17.15 -6.36 2.98
CA ASN A 19 -16.96 -7.81 2.83
C ASN A 19 -15.83 -8.37 3.73
N ASP A 20 -15.33 -7.56 4.66
CA ASP A 20 -14.24 -7.91 5.58
C ASP A 20 -12.96 -8.44 4.88
N THR A 21 -12.55 -7.80 3.77
CA THR A 21 -11.40 -8.27 2.97
C THR A 21 -10.17 -7.37 3.08
N HIS A 22 -9.00 -8.00 2.97
CA HIS A 22 -7.70 -7.34 3.04
C HIS A 22 -6.87 -7.56 1.78
N HIS A 23 -6.35 -6.47 1.22
CA HIS A 23 -5.48 -6.47 0.05
C HIS A 23 -4.16 -5.74 0.33
N TYR A 24 -3.10 -6.16 -0.36
CA TYR A 24 -1.76 -5.64 -0.17
C TYR A 24 -1.13 -5.28 -1.51
N PHE A 25 -0.70 -4.04 -1.65
CA PHE A 25 -0.19 -3.49 -2.90
C PHE A 25 1.19 -2.87 -2.74
N GLY A 26 1.98 -2.83 -3.82
CA GLY A 26 3.31 -2.20 -3.81
C GLY A 26 3.26 -0.67 -3.88
N SER A 27 2.14 -0.09 -4.33
CA SER A 27 1.98 1.35 -4.49
C SER A 27 0.49 1.73 -4.46
N ILE A 28 0.21 3.03 -4.31
CA ILE A 28 -1.17 3.55 -4.39
C ILE A 28 -1.72 3.38 -5.80
N ALA A 29 -0.92 3.61 -6.85
CA ALA A 29 -1.36 3.41 -8.23
C ALA A 29 -1.87 1.98 -8.45
N ASN A 30 -1.15 0.99 -7.91
CA ASN A 30 -1.53 -0.41 -8.01
C ASN A 30 -2.85 -0.75 -7.32
N VAL A 31 -3.36 0.07 -6.40
CA VAL A 31 -4.70 -0.11 -5.80
C VAL A 31 -5.78 0.22 -6.84
N PHE A 32 -5.60 1.32 -7.59
CA PHE A 32 -6.57 1.81 -8.55
C PHE A 32 -6.58 1.05 -9.89
N GLU A 33 -5.67 0.09 -10.06
CA GLU A 33 -5.75 -0.92 -11.14
C GLU A 33 -6.82 -2.01 -10.84
N TYR A 34 -7.20 -2.19 -9.58
CA TYR A 34 -8.15 -3.23 -9.15
C TYR A 34 -9.44 -2.67 -8.55
N PHE A 35 -9.42 -1.44 -8.03
CA PHE A 35 -10.55 -0.82 -7.35
C PHE A 35 -10.83 0.58 -7.89
N SER A 36 -12.10 0.88 -8.13
CA SER A 36 -12.54 2.18 -8.58
C SER A 36 -12.60 3.22 -7.45
N PRO A 37 -12.47 4.52 -7.74
CA PRO A 37 -12.70 5.58 -6.77
C PRO A 37 -14.08 5.51 -6.10
N GLU A 38 -15.08 5.03 -6.83
CA GLU A 38 -16.45 4.85 -6.35
C GLU A 38 -16.51 3.77 -5.27
N GLU A 39 -15.90 2.61 -5.50
CA GLU A 39 -15.80 1.52 -4.51
C GLU A 39 -15.04 1.96 -3.25
N LEU A 40 -13.94 2.72 -3.41
CA LEU A 40 -13.12 3.14 -2.29
C LEU A 40 -13.68 4.38 -1.57
N GLY A 41 -14.49 5.19 -2.23
CA GLY A 41 -14.95 6.49 -1.74
C GLY A 41 -13.85 7.56 -1.70
N ILE A 42 -12.81 7.41 -2.52
CA ILE A 42 -11.70 8.36 -2.65
C ILE A 42 -11.00 8.22 -4.00
N THR A 43 -10.59 9.33 -4.61
CA THR A 43 -9.83 9.32 -5.87
C THR A 43 -8.34 9.09 -5.64
N TYR A 44 -7.64 8.64 -6.68
CA TYR A 44 -6.18 8.50 -6.67
C TYR A 44 -5.46 9.80 -6.27
N GLY A 45 -5.86 10.93 -6.88
CA GLY A 45 -5.23 12.22 -6.61
C GLY A 45 -5.38 12.65 -5.15
N SER A 46 -6.59 12.52 -4.59
CA SER A 46 -6.86 12.84 -3.19
C SER A 46 -6.07 11.93 -2.25
N LEU A 47 -6.06 10.61 -2.49
CA LEU A 47 -5.33 9.67 -1.64
C LEU A 47 -3.81 9.88 -1.69
N ARG A 48 -3.27 10.23 -2.88
CA ARG A 48 -1.86 10.57 -3.05
C ARG A 48 -1.48 11.84 -2.27
N ASN A 49 -2.34 12.85 -2.29
CA ASN A 49 -2.12 14.12 -1.59
C ASN A 49 -2.39 14.06 -0.08
N TYR A 50 -3.14 13.05 0.38
CA TYR A 50 -3.49 12.85 1.79
C TYR A 50 -2.27 12.63 2.71
N GLY A 51 -1.15 12.15 2.17
CA GLY A 51 0.04 11.88 2.98
C GLY A 51 -0.10 10.62 3.85
N LEU A 52 -0.51 9.51 3.22
CA LEU A 52 -0.62 8.21 3.88
C LEU A 52 0.68 7.80 4.60
N SER A 53 0.54 7.38 5.85
CA SER A 53 1.61 6.73 6.62
C SER A 53 1.02 5.70 7.58
N TYR A 54 1.87 4.97 8.30
CA TYR A 54 1.42 4.04 9.33
C TYR A 54 0.63 4.75 10.45
N LYS A 55 1.04 5.97 10.80
CA LYS A 55 0.41 6.80 11.84
C LYS A 55 -0.75 7.64 11.34
N ASN A 56 -0.85 7.84 10.02
CA ASN A 56 -1.89 8.62 9.36
C ASN A 56 -2.61 7.76 8.30
N PRO A 57 -3.44 6.79 8.71
CA PRO A 57 -4.22 5.99 7.79
C PRO A 57 -5.40 6.81 7.27
N TYR A 58 -5.77 6.59 6.01
CA TYR A 58 -7.04 7.09 5.48
C TYR A 58 -8.16 6.15 5.89
N GLN A 59 -9.29 6.69 6.32
CA GLN A 59 -10.48 5.91 6.68
C GLN A 59 -11.75 6.65 6.27
N ASN A 60 -12.69 5.92 5.68
CA ASN A 60 -14.06 6.37 5.46
C ASN A 60 -15.06 5.25 5.81
N SER A 61 -16.30 5.36 5.36
CA SER A 61 -17.34 4.33 5.59
C SER A 61 -17.08 3.02 4.83
N LYS A 62 -16.35 3.06 3.70
CA LYS A 62 -16.11 1.92 2.81
C LYS A 62 -14.82 1.17 3.09
N CYS A 63 -13.73 1.89 3.39
CA CYS A 63 -12.41 1.28 3.51
C CYS A 63 -11.50 1.95 4.56
N ILE A 64 -10.39 1.26 4.87
CA ILE A 64 -9.24 1.81 5.58
C ILE A 64 -7.98 1.53 4.74
N ILE A 65 -7.16 2.56 4.50
CA ILE A 65 -5.93 2.47 3.71
C ILE A 65 -4.74 2.91 4.57
N ARG A 66 -3.70 2.06 4.62
CA ARG A 66 -2.47 2.30 5.40
C ARG A 66 -1.26 2.15 4.51
N LYS A 67 -0.21 2.94 4.81
CA LYS A 67 1.11 2.79 4.17
C LYS A 67 2.13 2.29 5.19
N GLY A 68 2.77 1.18 4.89
CA GLY A 68 3.83 0.58 5.70
C GLY A 68 5.06 0.22 4.87
N ILE A 69 6.01 -0.45 5.55
CA ILE A 69 7.22 -1.01 4.94
C ILE A 69 7.09 -2.52 4.96
N LEU A 70 7.39 -3.17 3.83
CA LEU A 70 7.46 -4.61 3.72
C LEU A 70 8.73 -5.12 4.42
N LEU A 71 8.56 -5.67 5.61
CA LEU A 71 9.61 -6.36 6.32
C LEU A 71 9.96 -7.65 5.57
N SER A 72 11.22 -7.78 5.20
CA SER A 72 11.72 -8.95 4.47
C SER A 72 13.03 -9.40 5.11
N LYS A 73 13.27 -10.71 5.17
CA LYS A 73 14.60 -11.20 5.55
C LYS A 73 15.65 -10.76 4.53
N SER A 74 16.89 -10.53 4.97
CA SER A 74 18.02 -10.56 4.04
C SER A 74 18.08 -11.98 3.48
N GLY A 75 17.94 -12.11 2.16
CA GLY A 75 18.02 -13.40 1.50
C GLY A 75 18.78 -13.25 0.20
N ASN A 76 19.76 -14.12 -0.04
CA ASN A 76 20.50 -14.20 -1.32
C ASN A 76 19.64 -14.71 -2.49
N ARG A 77 18.31 -14.74 -2.36
CA ARG A 77 17.42 -15.20 -3.45
C ARG A 77 17.45 -14.18 -4.57
N GLY A 78 17.81 -14.62 -5.78
CA GLY A 78 17.94 -13.77 -6.96
C GLY A 78 19.34 -13.19 -7.19
N LYS A 79 20.35 -13.53 -6.36
CA LYS A 79 21.75 -13.42 -6.81
C LYS A 79 21.98 -14.53 -7.84
N LYS A 80 21.97 -14.17 -9.12
CA LYS A 80 22.61 -14.96 -10.18
C LYS A 80 24.11 -14.75 -10.10
#